data_AF-A0A9Q1A077-F1
#
_entry.id   AF-A0A9Q1A077-F1
#
_cell.length_a   1.000
_cell.length_b   1.000
_cell.length_c   1.000
_cell.angle_alpha   90.00
_cell.angle_beta   90.00
_cell.angle_gamma   90.00
#
_symmetry.space_group_name_H-M   'P 1'
#
loop_
_entity.id
_entity.type
_entity.pdbx_description
1 polymer ?
#
loop_
_entity_poly.entity_id
_entity_poly.type
_entity_poly.pdbx_seq_one_letter_code
_entity_poly.pdbx_strand_id
1 'polypeptide(L)'
;MNFSLICLLDVHDSVRKGWQICQSDLSEMFRSESASRAVLMMIYSPSKYIASKARSMLSEILEPVGKEYLKRSLRVLNFTSTRDNFGIPDMLQTGINLVALTCCACLPWYQSYIVKSGGVKILVAFIKWCLSNGVHIGRLNFAPHLHNIFSQRHCCWVCKEDWEGNDILLLYGLWGLAELLHYGSISKNFDIFSGQVEYTEAQFVRMLQEICSDNSALGLKWNAAYILSYFGFYGFPSKLGRRIGKALDENEFADTRLILAKGESMSVHGVILAIRCPSLLPPEELSHDEKASDGSSGRCAIDKQYGKFKKEIRLSSHVDNQALAKLLEFIYLGYLHAGDEHVKKLKILAKHCSLQPLSTMLGKRRPKVGHSFPHL
;
A
#
# COMPACT_ATOMS: atom_id res chain seq x y z
N MET A 1 30.92 -1.98 -3.81
CA MET A 1 31.03 -2.56 -2.45
C MET A 1 31.53 -1.55 -1.41
N ASN A 2 32.41 -0.60 -1.77
CA ASN A 2 32.90 0.46 -0.85
C ASN A 2 31.86 1.55 -0.50
N PHE A 3 30.93 1.88 -1.38
CA PHE A 3 29.93 2.94 -1.15
C PHE A 3 28.89 2.58 -0.06
N SER A 4 28.45 1.32 -0.02
CA SER A 4 27.51 0.82 1.00
C SER A 4 28.13 0.79 2.39
N LEU A 5 29.44 0.53 2.49
CA LEU A 5 30.19 0.58 3.74
C LEU A 5 30.33 2.02 4.24
N ILE A 6 30.59 2.98 3.34
CA ILE A 6 30.68 4.42 3.67
C ILE A 6 29.34 4.96 4.19
N CYS A 7 28.21 4.65 3.54
CA CYS A 7 26.89 5.09 4.04
C CYS A 7 26.52 4.47 5.40
N LEU A 8 26.93 3.22 5.66
CA LEU A 8 26.69 2.55 6.94
C LEU A 8 27.65 3.05 8.05
N LEU A 9 28.88 3.41 7.69
CA LEU A 9 29.84 4.09 8.57
C LEU A 9 29.41 5.52 8.88
N ASP A 10 28.83 6.25 7.92
CA ASP A 10 28.22 7.57 8.15
C ASP A 10 26.97 7.46 9.02
N VAL A 11 26.20 6.37 8.93
CA VAL A 11 25.12 6.07 9.88
C VAL A 11 25.68 5.68 11.24
N HIS A 12 26.75 4.90 11.33
CA HIS A 12 27.43 4.60 12.61
C HIS A 12 28.00 5.88 13.24
N ASP A 13 28.64 6.74 12.47
CA ASP A 13 29.18 8.03 12.91
C ASP A 13 28.07 9.05 13.18
N SER A 14 26.95 9.03 12.45
CA SER A 14 25.76 9.83 12.79
C SER A 14 25.04 9.29 14.02
N VAL A 15 25.00 7.97 14.21
CA VAL A 15 24.43 7.31 15.38
C VAL A 15 25.30 7.57 16.59
N ARG A 16 26.64 7.61 16.45
CA ARG A 16 27.64 7.91 17.49
C ARG A 16 27.76 9.42 17.78
N LYS A 17 27.80 10.28 16.76
CA LYS A 17 27.76 11.76 16.91
C LYS A 17 26.37 12.25 17.31
N GLY A 18 25.32 11.50 16.98
CA GLY A 18 23.95 11.66 17.47
C GLY A 18 23.88 11.75 19.00
N TRP A 19 24.83 11.13 19.71
CA TRP A 19 24.97 11.21 21.18
C TRP A 19 25.27 12.63 21.67
N GLN A 20 25.79 13.52 20.81
CA GLN A 20 26.17 14.90 21.13
C GLN A 20 25.33 15.97 20.40
N ILE A 21 24.27 15.59 19.66
CA ILE A 21 23.45 16.57 18.92
C ILE A 21 22.50 17.30 19.89
N CYS A 22 23.10 18.24 20.61
CA CYS A 22 22.53 19.55 20.90
C CYS A 22 23.19 20.64 20.02
N GLN A 23 24.21 20.31 19.19
CA GLN A 23 24.96 21.26 18.35
C GLN A 23 25.61 20.59 17.10
N SER A 24 24.86 19.99 16.18
CA SER A 24 25.41 19.59 14.86
C SER A 24 25.05 20.61 13.78
N ASP A 25 25.97 20.85 12.84
CA ASP A 25 25.74 21.69 11.67
C ASP A 25 24.58 21.11 10.81
N LEU A 26 23.74 21.98 10.24
CA LEU A 26 22.65 21.62 9.32
C LEU A 26 23.17 20.75 8.15
N SER A 27 24.39 21.02 7.69
CA SER A 27 25.07 20.22 6.65
C SER A 27 25.26 18.76 7.06
N GLU A 28 25.63 18.50 8.31
CA GLU A 28 25.78 17.12 8.83
C GLU A 28 24.43 16.41 8.94
N MET A 29 23.37 17.12 9.34
CA MET A 29 22.03 16.55 9.43
C MET A 29 21.47 16.14 8.06
N PHE A 30 21.67 16.95 7.02
CA PHE A 30 21.25 16.60 5.65
C PHE A 30 22.00 15.38 5.09
N ARG A 31 23.30 15.25 5.41
CA ARG A 31 24.08 14.06 5.05
C ARG A 31 23.57 12.82 5.78
N SER A 32 23.28 12.96 7.07
CA SER A 32 22.73 11.88 7.89
C SER A 32 21.39 11.37 7.35
N GLU A 33 20.50 12.29 6.97
CA GLU A 33 19.23 11.95 6.33
C GLU A 33 19.47 11.16 5.03
N SER A 34 20.32 11.67 4.15
CA SER A 34 20.59 11.06 2.86
C SER A 34 21.21 9.66 3.01
N ALA A 35 22.14 9.49 3.95
CA ALA A 35 22.75 8.20 4.27
C ALA A 35 21.74 7.21 4.86
N SER A 36 20.92 7.67 5.82
CA SER A 36 19.88 6.83 6.45
C SER A 36 18.85 6.34 5.41
N ARG A 37 18.43 7.22 4.49
CA ARG A 37 17.54 6.87 3.39
C ARG A 37 18.20 5.90 2.42
N ALA A 38 19.47 6.08 2.08
CA ALA A 38 20.19 5.13 1.23
C ALA A 38 20.20 3.72 1.86
N VAL A 39 20.43 3.64 3.18
CA VAL A 39 20.33 2.37 3.93
C VAL A 39 18.93 1.77 3.84
N LEU A 40 17.88 2.57 4.06
CA LEU A 40 16.50 2.14 3.89
C LEU A 40 16.27 1.56 2.48
N MET A 41 16.67 2.29 1.44
CA MET A 41 16.52 1.84 0.06
C MET A 41 17.29 0.55 -0.24
N MET A 42 18.47 0.36 0.36
CA MET A 42 19.23 -0.90 0.25
C MET A 42 18.51 -2.07 0.92
N ILE A 43 17.96 -1.87 2.13
CA ILE A 43 17.20 -2.90 2.88
C ILE A 43 15.99 -3.38 2.07
N TYR A 44 15.31 -2.45 1.39
CA TYR A 44 14.12 -2.71 0.57
C TYR A 44 14.42 -2.92 -0.91
N SER A 45 15.69 -3.12 -1.26
CA SER A 45 16.08 -3.38 -2.63
C SER A 45 15.39 -4.64 -3.18
N PRO A 46 14.94 -4.63 -4.46
CA PRO A 46 14.48 -5.84 -5.14
C PRO A 46 15.56 -6.93 -5.23
N SER A 47 16.84 -6.55 -5.14
CA SER A 47 17.96 -7.51 -5.11
C SER A 47 18.05 -8.16 -3.74
N LYS A 48 17.79 -9.47 -3.68
CA LYS A 48 17.90 -10.28 -2.45
C LYS A 48 19.29 -10.16 -1.81
N TYR A 49 20.34 -10.09 -2.63
CA TYR A 49 21.72 -9.96 -2.16
C TYR A 49 21.98 -8.60 -1.49
N ILE A 50 21.58 -7.50 -2.14
CA ILE A 50 21.76 -6.16 -1.56
C ILE A 50 20.97 -6.03 -0.26
N ALA A 51 19.70 -6.47 -0.29
CA ALA A 51 18.81 -6.41 0.86
C ALA A 51 19.32 -7.25 2.04
N SER A 52 19.81 -8.47 1.80
CA SER A 52 20.35 -9.33 2.86
C SER A 52 21.66 -8.77 3.42
N LYS A 53 22.56 -8.29 2.57
CA LYS A 53 23.85 -7.74 2.99
C LYS A 53 23.68 -6.45 3.80
N ALA A 54 22.78 -5.56 3.38
CA ALA A 54 22.44 -4.34 4.12
C ALA A 54 21.88 -4.65 5.51
N ARG A 55 20.96 -5.62 5.63
CA ARG A 55 20.41 -6.04 6.94
C ARG A 55 21.48 -6.65 7.86
N SER A 56 22.35 -7.51 7.32
CA SER A 56 23.46 -8.11 8.08
C SER A 56 24.40 -7.05 8.64
N MET A 57 24.87 -6.13 7.79
CA MET A 57 25.77 -5.05 8.22
C MET A 57 25.09 -4.11 9.23
N LEU A 58 23.82 -3.76 9.00
CA LEU A 58 23.07 -2.94 9.96
C LEU A 58 22.95 -3.63 11.33
N SER A 59 22.71 -4.95 11.34
CA SER A 59 22.63 -5.71 12.59
C SER A 59 23.95 -5.68 13.37
N GLU A 60 25.08 -5.85 12.69
CA GLU A 60 26.42 -5.79 13.29
C GLU A 60 26.71 -4.39 13.89
N ILE A 61 26.37 -3.33 13.15
CA ILE A 61 26.58 -1.95 13.59
C ILE A 61 25.70 -1.60 14.80
N LEU A 62 24.46 -2.09 14.83
CA LEU A 62 23.53 -1.78 15.90
C LEU A 62 23.75 -2.62 17.16
N GLU A 63 24.37 -3.80 17.08
CA GLU A 63 24.57 -4.71 18.23
C GLU A 63 25.03 -4.01 19.53
N PRO A 64 26.04 -3.11 19.52
CA PRO A 64 26.51 -2.46 20.75
C PRO A 64 25.60 -1.35 21.29
N VAL A 65 24.80 -0.67 20.45
CA VAL A 65 24.16 0.62 20.79
C VAL A 65 22.67 0.74 20.41
N GLY A 66 22.13 -0.23 19.67
CA GLY A 66 20.87 -0.11 18.97
C GLY A 66 19.65 0.03 19.89
N LYS A 67 19.67 -0.60 21.07
CA LYS A 67 18.57 -0.49 22.05
C LYS A 67 18.45 0.92 22.62
N GLU A 68 19.57 1.53 23.00
CA GLU A 68 19.58 2.89 23.55
C GLU A 68 19.17 3.92 22.49
N TYR A 69 19.69 3.75 21.27
CA TYR A 69 19.29 4.55 20.13
C TYR A 69 17.78 4.48 19.87
N LEU A 70 17.21 3.27 19.80
CA LEU A 70 15.78 3.07 19.62
C LEU A 70 14.95 3.70 20.73
N LYS A 71 15.38 3.58 21.98
CA LYS A 71 14.72 4.21 23.13
C LYS A 71 14.65 5.73 22.96
N ARG A 72 15.74 6.36 22.49
CA ARG A 72 15.77 7.80 22.19
C ARG A 72 14.86 8.15 21.02
N SER A 73 14.93 7.43 19.91
CA SER A 73 14.09 7.69 18.74
C SER A 73 12.60 7.59 19.07
N LEU A 74 12.19 6.56 19.82
CA LEU A 74 10.81 6.40 20.29
C LEU A 74 10.37 7.54 21.21
N ARG A 75 11.23 8.01 22.12
CA ARG A 75 10.94 9.18 22.98
C ARG A 75 10.72 10.45 22.16
N VAL A 76 11.59 10.71 21.17
CA VAL A 76 11.44 11.90 20.30
C VAL A 76 10.13 11.83 19.52
N LEU A 77 9.80 10.69 18.92
CA LEU A 77 8.55 10.52 18.16
C LEU A 77 7.31 10.67 19.06
N ASN A 78 7.35 10.12 20.27
CA ASN A 78 6.26 10.25 21.24
C ASN A 78 6.10 11.69 21.75
N PHE A 79 7.20 12.42 21.93
CA PHE A 79 7.16 13.83 22.29
C PHE A 79 6.57 14.67 21.14
N THR A 80 6.97 14.41 19.90
CA THR A 80 6.43 15.11 18.72
C THR A 80 4.92 14.88 18.57
N SER A 81 4.43 13.66 18.79
CA SER A 81 3.00 13.34 18.63
C SER A 81 2.10 13.88 19.75
N THR A 82 2.65 14.27 20.89
CA THR A 82 1.91 14.77 22.06
C THR A 82 1.93 16.29 22.19
N ARG A 83 2.66 17.00 21.32
CA ARG A 83 2.79 18.45 21.36
C ARG A 83 1.56 19.12 20.71
N ASP A 84 0.79 19.83 21.52
CA ASP A 84 -0.23 20.78 21.04
C ASP A 84 0.47 21.97 20.38
N ASN A 85 0.43 22.05 19.04
CA ASN A 85 0.64 23.19 18.12
C ASN A 85 1.69 24.29 18.37
N PHE A 86 2.44 24.27 19.48
CA PHE A 86 3.35 25.33 19.87
C PHE A 86 4.76 24.99 19.43
N GLY A 87 5.08 25.29 18.17
CA GLY A 87 6.41 25.25 17.59
C GLY A 87 6.66 24.04 16.68
N ILE A 88 7.19 24.30 15.49
CA ILE A 88 7.54 23.30 14.48
C ILE A 88 8.58 22.34 15.09
N PRO A 89 8.28 21.03 15.22
CA PRO A 89 9.28 20.02 15.58
C PRO A 89 10.46 20.08 14.62
N ASP A 90 11.66 19.69 15.05
CA ASP A 90 12.76 19.48 14.10
C ASP A 90 12.39 18.35 13.14
N MET A 91 11.87 18.73 11.97
CA MET A 91 11.32 17.83 10.97
C MET A 91 12.41 16.96 10.35
N LEU A 92 13.63 17.49 10.25
CA LEU A 92 14.80 16.76 9.75
C LEU A 92 15.19 15.65 10.72
N GLN A 93 15.33 15.98 12.00
CA GLN A 93 15.61 14.99 13.05
C GLN A 93 14.48 13.97 13.20
N THR A 94 13.22 14.40 13.06
CA THR A 94 12.06 13.51 13.06
C THR A 94 12.12 12.51 11.90
N GLY A 95 12.44 12.98 10.69
CA GLY A 95 12.63 12.14 9.52
C GLY A 95 13.73 11.10 9.72
N ILE A 96 14.90 11.52 10.21
CA ILE A 96 16.02 10.62 10.52
C ILE A 96 15.58 9.54 11.53
N ASN A 97 14.88 9.93 12.59
CA ASN A 97 14.41 8.99 13.62
C ASN A 97 13.39 7.99 13.06
N LEU A 98 12.49 8.40 12.17
CA LEU A 98 11.53 7.50 11.51
C LEU A 98 12.21 6.51 10.58
N VAL A 99 13.15 6.98 9.75
CA VAL A 99 13.91 6.13 8.85
C VAL A 99 14.70 5.10 9.65
N ALA A 100 15.40 5.54 10.69
CA ALA A 100 16.20 4.65 11.52
C ALA A 100 15.33 3.64 12.28
N LEU A 101 14.17 4.07 12.80
CA LEU A 101 13.20 3.16 13.41
C LEU A 101 12.69 2.11 12.41
N THR A 102 12.38 2.52 11.17
CA THR A 102 11.94 1.63 10.09
C THR A 102 13.05 0.63 9.71
N CYS A 103 14.29 1.09 9.59
CA CYS A 103 15.46 0.23 9.38
C CYS A 103 15.66 -0.77 10.53
N CYS A 104 15.47 -0.37 11.78
CA CYS A 104 15.55 -1.29 12.91
C CYS A 104 14.35 -2.27 12.94
N ALA A 105 13.16 -1.81 12.57
CA ALA A 105 11.96 -2.63 12.49
C ALA A 105 12.04 -3.72 11.42
N CYS A 106 13.03 -3.71 10.51
CA CYS A 106 13.25 -4.82 9.58
C CYS A 106 14.11 -5.96 10.17
N LEU A 107 14.69 -5.76 11.37
CA LEU A 107 15.57 -6.72 12.05
C LEU A 107 14.81 -7.46 13.17
N PRO A 108 14.79 -8.80 13.18
CA PRO A 108 13.96 -9.59 14.12
C PRO A 108 14.17 -9.27 15.60
N TRP A 109 15.42 -9.08 16.04
CA TRP A 109 15.77 -8.81 17.44
C TRP A 109 15.25 -7.44 17.92
N TYR A 110 15.22 -6.45 17.03
CA TYR A 110 14.75 -5.12 17.34
C TYR A 110 13.23 -4.98 17.23
N GLN A 111 12.58 -5.75 16.36
CA GLN A 111 11.11 -5.80 16.24
C GLN A 111 10.44 -6.04 17.59
N SER A 112 10.84 -7.09 18.31
CA SER A 112 10.28 -7.41 19.63
C SER A 112 10.50 -6.28 20.64
N TYR A 113 11.68 -5.66 20.63
CA TYR A 113 12.01 -4.56 21.53
C TYR A 113 11.16 -3.31 21.25
N ILE A 114 11.03 -2.90 19.98
CA ILE A 114 10.25 -1.73 19.56
C ILE A 114 8.79 -1.90 19.99
N VAL A 115 8.25 -3.08 19.77
CA VAL A 115 6.87 -3.44 20.12
C VAL A 115 6.64 -3.34 21.62
N LYS A 116 7.48 -4.00 22.43
CA LYS A 116 7.41 -3.97 23.89
C LYS A 116 7.57 -2.56 24.46
N SER A 117 8.28 -1.70 23.72
CA SER A 117 8.49 -0.29 24.08
C SER A 117 7.34 0.62 23.62
N GLY A 118 6.22 0.06 23.12
CA GLY A 118 5.05 0.83 22.67
C GLY A 118 5.20 1.45 21.28
N GLY A 119 6.15 0.99 20.46
CA GLY A 119 6.45 1.60 19.16
C GLY A 119 5.27 1.63 18.18
N VAL A 120 4.39 0.63 18.21
CA VAL A 120 3.15 0.63 17.41
C VAL A 120 2.25 1.80 17.82
N LYS A 121 2.00 1.97 19.13
CA LYS A 121 1.18 3.08 19.66
C LYS A 121 1.78 4.44 19.30
N ILE A 122 3.10 4.59 19.44
CA ILE A 122 3.82 5.81 19.10
C ILE A 122 3.66 6.15 17.61
N LEU A 123 3.82 5.17 16.73
CA LEU A 123 3.67 5.37 15.28
C LEU A 123 2.23 5.69 14.86
N VAL A 124 1.23 5.03 15.46
CA VAL A 124 -0.19 5.35 15.21
C VAL A 124 -0.50 6.79 15.66
N ALA A 125 -0.04 7.19 16.85
CA ALA A 125 -0.19 8.56 17.33
C ALA A 125 0.52 9.58 16.42
N PHE A 126 1.72 9.25 15.93
CA PHE A 126 2.47 10.08 15.00
C PHE A 126 1.76 10.25 13.65
N ILE A 127 1.26 9.17 13.06
CA ILE A 127 0.48 9.21 11.80
C ILE A 127 -0.75 10.11 11.96
N LYS A 128 -1.49 9.96 13.06
CA LYS A 128 -2.63 10.82 13.39
C LYS A 128 -2.22 12.29 13.50
N TRP A 129 -1.11 12.56 14.18
CA TRP A 129 -0.59 13.92 14.32
C TRP A 129 -0.22 14.53 12.96
N CYS A 130 0.45 13.79 12.07
CA CYS A 130 0.77 14.26 10.72
C CYS A 130 -0.49 14.68 9.94
N LEU A 131 -1.53 13.86 9.99
CA LEU A 131 -2.78 14.09 9.24
C LEU A 131 -3.60 15.24 9.84
N SER A 132 -3.69 15.31 11.17
CA SER A 132 -4.48 16.33 11.85
C SER A 132 -3.88 17.73 11.70
N ASN A 133 -2.56 17.82 11.52
CA ASN A 133 -1.83 19.08 11.39
C ASN A 133 -1.48 19.46 9.95
N GLY A 134 -1.88 18.67 8.95
CA GLY A 134 -1.58 18.96 7.54
C GLY A 134 -0.07 19.06 7.27
N VAL A 135 0.72 18.15 7.83
CA VAL A 135 2.19 18.18 7.71
C VAL A 135 2.61 17.76 6.30
N HIS A 136 2.79 18.74 5.42
CA HIS A 136 3.22 18.55 4.03
C HIS A 136 4.70 18.91 3.85
N ILE A 137 5.58 17.93 4.01
CA ILE A 137 7.03 18.07 3.81
C ILE A 137 7.50 17.14 2.69
N GLY A 138 7.82 17.75 1.54
CA GLY A 138 8.43 17.06 0.40
C GLY A 138 9.95 16.94 0.47
N ARG A 139 10.52 16.20 -0.49
CA ARG A 139 11.94 15.82 -0.54
C ARG A 139 12.89 17.00 -0.50
N LEU A 140 12.50 18.12 -1.10
CA LEU A 140 13.32 19.33 -1.18
C LEU A 140 13.67 19.90 0.19
N ASN A 141 12.87 19.62 1.22
CA ASN A 141 13.17 20.04 2.60
C ASN A 141 14.29 19.22 3.25
N PHE A 142 14.54 17.99 2.77
CA PHE A 142 15.55 17.07 3.31
C PHE A 142 16.81 16.99 2.45
N ALA A 143 16.69 17.25 1.15
CA ALA A 143 17.82 17.24 0.22
C ALA A 143 17.74 18.38 -0.80
N PRO A 144 17.80 19.65 -0.34
CA PRO A 144 17.74 20.81 -1.24
C PRO A 144 18.92 20.82 -2.21
N HIS A 145 20.07 20.26 -1.81
CA HIS A 145 21.29 20.15 -2.61
C HIS A 145 21.17 19.19 -3.81
N LEU A 146 20.15 18.33 -3.85
CA LEU A 146 19.85 17.45 -4.99
C LEU A 146 18.79 18.06 -5.92
N HIS A 147 18.33 19.28 -5.64
CA HIS A 147 17.33 19.94 -6.46
C HIS A 147 17.92 20.37 -7.80
N ASN A 148 17.38 19.82 -8.88
CA ASN A 148 17.67 20.28 -10.24
C ASN A 148 16.43 21.00 -10.79
N ILE A 149 16.53 22.33 -10.95
CA ILE A 149 15.44 23.16 -11.51
C ILE A 149 15.12 22.75 -12.96
N PHE A 150 16.09 22.19 -13.69
CA PHE A 150 15.92 21.79 -15.09
C PHE A 150 15.13 20.49 -15.27
N SER A 151 14.98 19.64 -14.25
CA SER A 151 14.18 18.41 -14.35
C SER A 151 12.67 18.62 -14.16
N GLN A 152 12.23 19.82 -13.80
CA GLN A 152 10.81 20.13 -13.56
C GLN A 152 10.06 20.62 -14.80
N ARG A 153 10.76 21.02 -15.87
CA ARG A 153 10.14 21.51 -17.11
C ARG A 153 10.37 20.52 -18.25
N HIS A 154 9.50 19.52 -18.35
CA HIS A 154 9.31 18.77 -19.58
C HIS A 154 7.96 19.13 -20.19
N CYS A 155 7.99 19.86 -21.32
CA CYS A 155 6.82 20.41 -22.02
C CYS A 155 5.79 19.35 -22.45
N CYS A 156 6.19 18.06 -22.52
CA CYS A 156 5.35 16.98 -23.04
C CYS A 156 5.22 15.79 -22.09
N TRP A 157 5.69 15.90 -20.84
CA TRP A 157 5.65 14.81 -19.88
C TRP A 157 5.21 15.34 -18.52
N VAL A 158 3.98 14.99 -18.11
CA VAL A 158 3.56 15.19 -16.72
C VAL A 158 4.54 14.38 -15.88
N CYS A 159 5.40 15.07 -15.11
CA CYS A 159 6.24 14.41 -14.14
C CYS A 159 5.30 13.58 -13.25
N LYS A 160 5.38 12.24 -13.34
CA LYS A 160 4.61 11.36 -12.46
C LYS A 160 4.89 11.86 -11.05
N GLU A 161 3.84 12.15 -10.29
CA GLU A 161 3.96 12.49 -8.87
C GLU A 161 4.99 11.56 -8.24
N ASP A 162 6.01 12.16 -7.61
CA ASP A 162 7.06 11.40 -6.94
C ASP A 162 6.40 10.36 -6.05
N TRP A 163 6.89 9.12 -6.10
CA TRP A 163 6.35 8.02 -5.29
C TRP A 163 6.21 8.39 -3.81
N GLU A 164 7.13 9.20 -3.30
CA GLU A 164 7.17 9.68 -1.92
C GLU A 164 6.24 10.90 -1.68
N GLY A 165 5.98 11.70 -2.71
CA GLY A 165 5.16 12.91 -2.63
C GLY A 165 5.71 14.00 -1.73
N ASN A 166 4.80 14.88 -1.30
CA ASN A 166 5.09 15.98 -0.38
C ASN A 166 4.81 15.63 1.09
N ASP A 167 4.79 14.35 1.45
CA ASP A 167 4.35 13.86 2.77
C ASP A 167 5.32 12.79 3.33
N ILE A 168 6.62 13.08 3.27
CA ILE A 168 7.68 12.09 3.53
C ILE A 168 7.64 11.57 4.97
N LEU A 169 7.32 12.42 5.95
CA LEU A 169 7.22 11.98 7.35
C LEU A 169 6.08 10.99 7.54
N LEU A 170 4.92 11.25 6.94
CA LEU A 170 3.78 10.34 6.97
C LEU A 170 4.15 9.01 6.28
N LEU A 171 4.87 9.06 5.16
CA LEU A 171 5.35 7.87 4.46
C LEU A 171 6.25 7.01 5.35
N TYR A 172 7.26 7.59 6.00
CA TYR A 172 8.14 6.83 6.88
C TYR A 172 7.42 6.30 8.12
N GLY A 173 6.45 7.05 8.66
CA GLY A 173 5.58 6.58 9.73
C GLY A 173 4.76 5.34 9.33
N LEU A 174 4.10 5.40 8.18
CA LEU A 174 3.35 4.25 7.62
C LEU A 174 4.27 3.06 7.32
N TRP A 175 5.45 3.31 6.77
CA TRP A 175 6.40 2.24 6.44
C TRP A 175 6.92 1.53 7.70
N GLY A 176 7.30 2.28 8.72
CA GLY A 176 7.69 1.71 10.02
C GLY A 176 6.56 0.90 10.65
N LEU A 177 5.32 1.41 10.61
CA LEU A 177 4.17 0.71 11.16
C LEU A 177 3.86 -0.59 10.41
N ALA A 178 3.92 -0.56 9.07
CA ALA A 178 3.75 -1.72 8.22
C ALA A 178 4.70 -2.87 8.59
N GLU A 179 5.96 -2.57 8.90
CA GLU A 179 6.93 -3.58 9.35
C GLU A 179 6.58 -4.20 10.70
N LEU A 180 6.16 -3.37 11.66
CA LEU A 180 5.79 -3.86 12.99
C LEU A 180 4.54 -4.73 12.93
N LEU A 181 3.54 -4.36 12.12
CA LEU A 181 2.33 -5.15 11.91
C LEU A 181 2.62 -6.48 11.21
N HIS A 182 3.54 -6.46 10.25
CA HIS A 182 3.99 -7.69 9.59
C HIS A 182 4.59 -8.68 10.58
N TYR A 183 5.47 -8.22 11.46
CA TYR A 183 6.00 -9.03 12.55
C TYR A 183 4.90 -9.50 13.51
N GLY A 184 3.97 -8.61 13.85
CA GLY A 184 2.89 -8.91 14.79
C GLY A 184 1.93 -10.00 14.30
N SER A 185 1.61 -9.99 13.02
CA SER A 185 0.80 -11.03 12.38
C SER A 185 1.48 -12.40 12.37
N ILE A 186 2.81 -12.44 12.24
CA ILE A 186 3.59 -13.70 12.31
C ILE A 186 3.63 -14.22 13.76
N SER A 187 3.78 -13.32 14.73
CA SER A 187 3.92 -13.66 16.15
C SER A 187 2.59 -13.87 16.90
N LYS A 188 1.43 -13.66 16.25
CA LYS A 188 0.07 -13.84 16.78
C LYS A 188 -0.22 -13.14 18.13
N ASN A 189 0.52 -12.08 18.45
CA ASN A 189 0.57 -11.51 19.80
C ASN A 189 0.26 -10.00 19.85
N PHE A 190 -0.65 -9.51 19.01
CA PHE A 190 -0.90 -8.07 18.92
C PHE A 190 -2.37 -7.72 19.00
N ASP A 191 -2.74 -7.14 20.14
CA ASP A 191 -3.84 -6.20 20.19
C ASP A 191 -3.25 -4.78 20.15
N ILE A 192 -3.27 -4.20 18.95
CA ILE A 192 -2.76 -2.85 18.62
C ILE A 192 -3.46 -1.76 19.45
N PHE A 193 -4.69 -2.03 19.88
CA PHE A 193 -5.56 -1.08 20.57
C PHE A 193 -5.78 -1.44 22.04
N SER A 194 -5.23 -2.56 22.54
CA SER A 194 -5.25 -2.88 23.97
C SER A 194 -4.69 -1.72 24.81
N GLY A 195 -5.56 -1.14 25.65
CA GLY A 195 -5.21 -0.02 26.53
C GLY A 195 -5.17 1.37 25.86
N GLN A 196 -5.68 1.55 24.64
CA GLN A 196 -5.93 2.88 24.06
C GLN A 196 -7.35 3.35 24.39
N VAL A 197 -7.49 4.32 25.28
CA VAL A 197 -8.80 4.93 25.62
C VAL A 197 -9.21 5.98 24.58
N GLU A 198 -8.27 6.58 23.85
CA GLU A 198 -8.51 7.73 22.96
C GLU A 198 -8.80 7.38 21.49
N TYR A 199 -8.58 6.13 21.06
CA TYR A 199 -8.68 5.79 19.65
C TYR A 199 -9.10 4.35 19.37
N THR A 200 -10.12 4.22 18.53
CA THR A 200 -10.70 2.93 18.14
C THR A 200 -10.11 2.43 16.82
N GLU A 201 -10.10 1.11 16.63
CA GLU A 201 -9.70 0.48 15.37
C GLU A 201 -10.46 1.05 14.16
N ALA A 202 -11.77 1.28 14.31
CA ALA A 202 -12.61 1.82 13.26
C ALA A 202 -12.18 3.23 12.81
N GLN A 203 -11.75 4.09 13.75
CA GLN A 203 -11.23 5.40 13.41
C GLN A 203 -9.91 5.27 12.63
N PHE A 204 -9.03 4.35 13.05
CA PHE A 204 -7.75 4.10 12.36
C PHE A 204 -7.93 3.61 10.93
N VAL A 205 -8.83 2.63 10.75
CA VAL A 205 -9.17 2.10 9.43
C VAL A 205 -9.70 3.21 8.52
N ARG A 206 -10.62 4.06 9.01
CA ARG A 206 -11.15 5.18 8.22
C ARG A 206 -10.05 6.14 7.77
N MET A 207 -9.13 6.50 8.67
CA MET A 207 -7.99 7.36 8.36
C MET A 207 -7.10 6.77 7.25
N LEU A 208 -6.82 5.46 7.29
CA LEU A 208 -6.04 4.81 6.22
C LEU A 208 -6.81 4.75 4.90
N GLN A 209 -8.13 4.55 4.94
CA GLN A 209 -8.98 4.56 3.74
C GLN A 209 -9.04 5.95 3.09
N GLU A 210 -8.99 7.03 3.87
CA GLU A 210 -8.86 8.41 3.39
C GLU A 210 -7.54 8.59 2.61
N ILE A 211 -6.40 8.17 3.19
CA ILE A 211 -5.10 8.17 2.49
C ILE A 211 -5.17 7.40 1.16
N CYS A 212 -5.85 6.26 1.12
CA CYS A 212 -6.01 5.48 -0.11
C CYS A 212 -6.92 6.18 -1.16
N SER A 213 -7.90 6.96 -0.71
CA SER A 213 -8.91 7.60 -1.57
C SER A 213 -8.51 8.97 -2.11
N ASP A 214 -7.62 9.67 -1.39
CA ASP A 214 -7.28 11.06 -1.65
C ASP A 214 -6.26 11.23 -2.80
N ASN A 215 -5.89 12.46 -3.11
CA ASN A 215 -4.79 12.77 -4.05
C ASN A 215 -3.40 12.53 -3.43
N SER A 216 -3.31 11.67 -2.41
CA SER A 216 -2.04 11.31 -1.79
C SER A 216 -1.11 10.61 -2.79
N ALA A 217 0.19 10.78 -2.57
CA ALA A 217 1.21 10.15 -3.39
C ALA A 217 1.11 8.61 -3.33
N LEU A 218 1.61 7.96 -4.39
CA LEU A 218 1.45 6.53 -4.58
C LEU A 218 2.04 5.69 -3.43
N GLY A 219 3.18 6.11 -2.88
CA GLY A 219 3.82 5.43 -1.76
C GLY A 219 2.96 5.44 -0.50
N LEU A 220 2.28 6.54 -0.21
CA LEU A 220 1.34 6.63 0.91
C LEU A 220 0.18 5.66 0.71
N LYS A 221 -0.45 5.69 -0.47
CA LYS A 221 -1.57 4.82 -0.81
C LYS A 221 -1.23 3.36 -0.64
N TRP A 222 -0.07 2.94 -1.17
CA TRP A 222 0.35 1.54 -1.11
C TRP A 222 0.71 1.09 0.31
N ASN A 223 1.36 1.92 1.13
CA ASN A 223 1.63 1.58 2.52
C ASN A 223 0.35 1.55 3.36
N ALA A 224 -0.57 2.49 3.15
CA ALA A 224 -1.88 2.48 3.82
C ALA A 224 -2.71 1.23 3.44
N ALA A 225 -2.79 0.89 2.15
CA ALA A 225 -3.45 -0.33 1.68
C ALA A 225 -2.79 -1.61 2.24
N TYR A 226 -1.46 -1.60 2.38
CA TYR A 226 -0.73 -2.70 3.02
C TYR A 226 -1.10 -2.86 4.49
N ILE A 227 -1.16 -1.77 5.26
CA ILE A 227 -1.59 -1.79 6.65
C ILE A 227 -3.06 -2.26 6.75
N LEU A 228 -3.95 -1.73 5.92
CA LEU A 228 -5.37 -2.12 5.82
C LEU A 228 -5.56 -3.62 5.58
N SER A 229 -4.63 -4.28 4.87
CA SER A 229 -4.68 -5.72 4.63
C SER A 229 -4.58 -6.58 5.90
N TYR A 230 -4.06 -6.02 7.00
CA TYR A 230 -4.06 -6.65 8.32
C TYR A 230 -5.42 -6.57 9.03
N PHE A 231 -6.28 -5.66 8.58
CA PHE A 231 -7.64 -5.44 9.07
C PHE A 231 -8.70 -6.00 8.10
N GLY A 232 -8.29 -6.84 7.13
CA GLY A 232 -9.20 -7.45 6.16
C GLY A 232 -9.65 -6.54 5.01
N PHE A 233 -9.11 -5.32 4.90
CA PHE A 233 -9.43 -4.40 3.81
C PHE A 233 -8.38 -4.48 2.69
N TYR A 234 -8.84 -4.64 1.46
CA TYR A 234 -7.96 -4.81 0.30
C TYR A 234 -8.39 -3.90 -0.85
N GLY A 235 -7.47 -3.10 -1.39
CA GLY A 235 -7.73 -2.23 -2.54
C GLY A 235 -7.62 -0.74 -2.24
N PHE A 236 -8.09 0.04 -3.20
CA PHE A 236 -8.00 1.50 -3.21
C PHE A 236 -9.41 2.08 -3.41
N PRO A 237 -10.12 2.46 -2.33
CA PRO A 237 -11.40 3.12 -2.46
C PRO A 237 -11.30 4.37 -3.33
N SER A 238 -12.30 4.62 -4.18
CA SER A 238 -12.33 5.80 -5.04
C SER A 238 -13.76 6.32 -5.25
N LYS A 239 -13.90 7.61 -5.58
CA LYS A 239 -15.21 8.21 -5.92
C LYS A 239 -15.85 7.52 -7.12
N LEU A 240 -15.05 7.17 -8.14
CA LEU A 240 -15.51 6.44 -9.32
C LEU A 240 -15.96 5.03 -8.95
N GLY A 241 -15.14 4.30 -8.18
CA GLY A 241 -15.48 2.96 -7.69
C GLY A 241 -16.77 2.95 -6.87
N ARG A 242 -17.02 3.95 -6.02
CA ARG A 242 -18.29 4.07 -5.30
C ARG A 242 -19.50 4.31 -6.21
N ARG A 243 -19.33 5.03 -7.33
CA ARG A 243 -20.41 5.26 -8.30
C ARG A 243 -20.72 3.98 -9.08
N ILE A 244 -19.67 3.32 -9.59
CA ILE A 244 -19.79 2.04 -10.30
C ILE A 244 -20.33 0.95 -9.37
N GLY A 245 -19.88 0.93 -8.12
CA GLY A 245 -20.28 -0.01 -7.08
C GLY A 245 -21.77 -0.11 -6.81
N LYS A 246 -22.53 0.98 -6.99
CA LYS A 246 -23.99 0.95 -6.84
C LYS A 246 -24.66 -0.03 -7.80
N ALA A 247 -24.11 -0.15 -9.01
CA ALA A 247 -24.58 -1.08 -10.02
C ALA A 247 -24.22 -2.55 -9.71
N LEU A 248 -23.45 -2.86 -8.65
CA LEU A 248 -23.18 -4.25 -8.30
C LEU A 248 -24.42 -4.92 -7.68
N ASP A 249 -25.13 -4.20 -6.82
CA ASP A 249 -26.33 -4.70 -6.12
C ASP A 249 -27.61 -4.44 -6.94
N GLU A 250 -27.58 -3.43 -7.80
CA GLU A 250 -28.65 -3.10 -8.72
C GLU A 250 -28.54 -4.01 -9.97
N ASN A 251 -29.51 -4.90 -10.17
CA ASN A 251 -29.63 -5.69 -11.41
C ASN A 251 -30.01 -4.82 -12.63
N GLU A 252 -30.07 -3.51 -12.47
CA GLU A 252 -30.43 -2.56 -13.52
C GLU A 252 -29.33 -2.52 -14.58
N PHE A 253 -29.70 -2.68 -15.84
CA PHE A 253 -28.78 -2.71 -17.00
C PHE A 253 -27.71 -3.83 -17.00
N ALA A 254 -27.78 -4.79 -16.07
CA ALA A 254 -26.92 -5.97 -16.12
C ALA A 254 -27.23 -6.80 -17.38
N ASP A 255 -26.24 -6.96 -18.25
CA ASP A 255 -26.36 -7.60 -19.56
C ASP A 255 -25.72 -8.99 -19.64
N THR A 256 -24.97 -9.36 -18.60
CA THR A 256 -24.19 -10.59 -18.51
C THR A 256 -24.54 -11.37 -17.24
N ARG A 257 -24.57 -12.70 -17.32
CA ARG A 257 -24.82 -13.57 -16.18
C ARG A 257 -23.69 -14.58 -15.99
N LEU A 258 -23.06 -14.54 -14.82
CA LEU A 258 -22.09 -15.56 -14.41
C LEU A 258 -22.84 -16.72 -13.77
N ILE A 259 -22.71 -17.93 -14.33
CA ILE A 259 -23.38 -19.14 -13.87
C ILE A 259 -22.36 -20.03 -13.17
N LEU A 260 -22.60 -20.31 -11.90
CA LEU A 260 -21.75 -21.17 -11.07
C LEU A 260 -22.20 -22.64 -11.21
N ALA A 261 -21.31 -23.58 -10.88
CA ALA A 261 -21.59 -25.01 -11.05
C ALA A 261 -22.77 -25.54 -10.23
N LYS A 262 -23.16 -24.84 -9.15
CA LYS A 262 -24.33 -25.16 -8.32
C LYS A 262 -25.65 -24.60 -8.87
N GLY A 263 -25.63 -23.98 -10.05
CA GLY A 263 -26.80 -23.33 -10.65
C GLY A 263 -27.09 -21.93 -10.12
N GLU A 264 -26.40 -21.50 -9.05
CA GLU A 264 -26.38 -20.09 -8.63
C GLU A 264 -25.86 -19.20 -9.76
N SER A 265 -26.40 -17.99 -9.85
CA SER A 265 -25.98 -17.04 -10.88
C SER A 265 -25.91 -15.63 -10.36
N MET A 266 -24.98 -14.84 -10.91
CA MET A 266 -24.76 -13.44 -10.57
C MET A 266 -24.90 -12.60 -11.83
N SER A 267 -25.79 -11.60 -11.79
CA SER A 267 -25.93 -10.61 -12.86
C SER A 267 -24.79 -9.60 -12.77
N VAL A 268 -24.16 -9.30 -13.89
CA VAL A 268 -23.02 -8.38 -13.98
C VAL A 268 -23.08 -7.58 -15.27
N HIS A 269 -22.34 -6.48 -15.31
CA HIS A 269 -22.17 -5.61 -16.46
C HIS A 269 -20.93 -6.05 -17.25
N GLY A 270 -21.14 -6.52 -18.47
CA GLY A 270 -20.09 -7.01 -19.35
C GLY A 270 -19.01 -5.96 -19.61
N VAL A 271 -19.41 -4.69 -19.76
CA VAL A 271 -18.48 -3.56 -19.94
C VAL A 271 -17.54 -3.36 -18.74
N ILE A 272 -18.04 -3.53 -17.51
CA ILE A 272 -17.21 -3.39 -16.30
C ILE A 272 -16.19 -4.53 -16.25
N LEU A 273 -16.62 -5.76 -16.55
CA LEU A 273 -15.70 -6.90 -16.63
C LEU A 273 -14.66 -6.71 -17.73
N ALA A 274 -15.05 -6.25 -18.92
CA ALA A 274 -14.14 -6.04 -20.05
C ALA A 274 -13.02 -5.04 -19.71
N ILE A 275 -13.33 -3.99 -18.94
CA ILE A 275 -12.35 -2.97 -18.56
C ILE A 275 -11.48 -3.44 -17.39
N ARG A 276 -12.09 -4.02 -16.36
CA ARG A 276 -11.44 -4.22 -15.05
C ARG A 276 -11.00 -5.64 -14.75
N CYS A 277 -11.61 -6.62 -15.41
CA CYS A 277 -11.28 -8.03 -15.25
C CYS A 277 -11.61 -8.84 -16.53
N PRO A 278 -10.93 -8.56 -17.66
CA PRO A 278 -11.26 -9.19 -18.95
C PRO A 278 -11.20 -10.71 -18.91
N SER A 279 -10.36 -11.29 -18.04
CA SER A 279 -10.21 -12.75 -17.87
C SER A 279 -11.47 -13.47 -17.38
N LEU A 280 -12.49 -12.75 -16.88
CA LEU A 280 -13.80 -13.34 -16.57
C LEU A 280 -14.71 -13.46 -17.80
N LEU A 281 -14.36 -12.79 -18.89
CA LEU A 281 -15.04 -12.92 -20.17
C LEU A 281 -14.41 -14.06 -20.98
N PRO A 282 -15.20 -14.80 -21.77
CA PRO A 282 -14.62 -15.72 -22.74
C PRO A 282 -13.71 -14.93 -23.68
N PRO A 283 -12.59 -15.52 -24.15
CA PRO A 283 -11.80 -14.93 -25.23
C PRO A 283 -12.75 -14.59 -26.37
N GLU A 284 -12.62 -13.40 -26.95
CA GLU A 284 -13.35 -13.08 -28.18
C GLU A 284 -12.92 -14.10 -29.22
N GLU A 285 -13.79 -15.06 -29.51
CA GLU A 285 -13.70 -15.87 -30.71
C GLU A 285 -13.77 -14.86 -31.85
N LEU A 286 -12.64 -14.64 -32.52
CA LEU A 286 -12.60 -13.99 -33.81
C LEU A 286 -13.42 -14.86 -34.76
N SER A 287 -14.74 -14.70 -34.75
CA SER A 287 -15.61 -15.23 -35.79
C SER A 287 -15.34 -14.41 -37.06
N HIS A 288 -14.24 -14.73 -37.74
CA HIS A 288 -14.17 -14.59 -39.18
C HIS A 288 -15.13 -15.62 -39.78
N ASP A 289 -16.43 -15.31 -39.75
CA ASP A 289 -17.39 -15.91 -40.65
C ASP A 289 -17.64 -14.92 -41.79
N GLU A 290 -16.61 -14.70 -42.63
CA GLU A 290 -16.87 -14.48 -44.06
C GLU A 290 -17.26 -15.84 -44.65
N LYS A 291 -18.49 -16.27 -44.36
CA LYS A 291 -19.19 -17.21 -45.23
C LYS A 291 -20.10 -16.41 -46.12
N ALA A 292 -19.57 -16.06 -47.28
CA ALA A 292 -20.39 -15.94 -48.48
C ALA A 292 -21.20 -17.24 -48.61
N SER A 293 -22.51 -17.14 -48.40
CA SER A 293 -23.47 -18.17 -48.78
C SER A 293 -24.74 -17.46 -49.20
N ASP A 294 -25.03 -17.64 -50.48
CA ASP A 294 -26.15 -17.12 -51.22
C ASP A 294 -27.52 -17.34 -50.56
N GLY A 295 -28.42 -16.39 -50.83
CA GLY A 295 -29.75 -16.71 -51.35
C GLY A 295 -30.85 -17.13 -50.37
N SER A 296 -31.91 -16.30 -50.37
CA SER A 296 -33.33 -16.68 -50.21
C SER A 296 -33.98 -16.66 -48.81
N SER A 297 -34.71 -15.55 -48.59
CA SER A 297 -36.14 -15.45 -48.23
C SER A 297 -36.67 -16.12 -46.94
N GLY A 298 -37.33 -15.30 -46.09
CA GLY A 298 -38.60 -15.71 -45.50
C GLY A 298 -38.89 -15.31 -44.05
N ARG A 299 -39.52 -14.14 -43.88
CA ARG A 299 -40.53 -13.79 -42.85
C ARG A 299 -40.20 -13.81 -41.35
N CYS A 300 -40.25 -12.60 -40.79
CA CYS A 300 -40.92 -12.16 -39.56
C CYS A 300 -41.08 -13.15 -38.40
N ALA A 301 -40.28 -12.92 -37.36
CA ALA A 301 -40.72 -13.01 -35.98
C ALA A 301 -40.16 -11.80 -35.21
N ILE A 302 -40.77 -10.63 -35.43
CA ILE A 302 -40.69 -9.53 -34.46
C ILE A 302 -41.67 -9.92 -33.36
N ASP A 303 -41.19 -10.63 -32.35
CA ASP A 303 -41.89 -10.66 -31.07
C ASP A 303 -40.94 -11.02 -29.92
N LYS A 304 -40.87 -10.08 -28.97
CA LYS A 304 -40.44 -10.22 -27.56
C LYS A 304 -38.96 -10.51 -27.29
N GLN A 305 -38.11 -9.50 -27.52
CA GLN A 305 -36.77 -9.43 -26.92
C GLN A 305 -36.68 -8.34 -25.84
N TYR A 306 -37.60 -8.39 -24.87
CA TYR A 306 -37.49 -7.65 -23.62
C TYR A 306 -37.37 -8.68 -22.49
N GLY A 307 -36.14 -8.90 -21.98
CA GLY A 307 -35.92 -9.63 -20.72
C GLY A 307 -34.96 -10.82 -20.71
N LYS A 308 -34.05 -11.00 -21.69
CA LYS A 308 -33.01 -12.04 -21.64
C LYS A 308 -31.63 -11.41 -21.59
N PHE A 309 -30.83 -11.78 -20.59
CA PHE A 309 -29.40 -11.46 -20.53
C PHE A 309 -28.77 -11.72 -21.90
N LYS A 310 -27.95 -10.77 -22.39
CA LYS A 310 -27.35 -10.87 -23.72
C LYS A 310 -26.22 -11.90 -23.75
N LYS A 311 -25.64 -12.25 -22.59
CA LYS A 311 -24.51 -13.17 -22.48
C LYS A 311 -24.57 -13.99 -21.18
N GLU A 312 -24.38 -15.30 -21.29
CA GLU A 312 -24.22 -16.21 -20.15
C GLU A 312 -22.82 -16.81 -20.15
N ILE A 313 -22.15 -16.78 -19.00
CA ILE A 313 -20.79 -17.28 -18.84
C ILE A 313 -20.81 -18.35 -17.76
N ARG A 314 -20.56 -19.59 -18.14
CA ARG A 314 -20.48 -20.71 -17.20
C ARG A 314 -19.07 -20.79 -16.62
N LEU A 315 -18.96 -20.64 -15.31
CA LEU A 315 -17.70 -20.69 -14.59
C LEU A 315 -17.35 -22.14 -14.21
N SER A 316 -16.05 -22.39 -14.05
CA SER A 316 -15.53 -23.69 -13.58
C SER A 316 -16.12 -24.06 -12.20
N SER A 317 -16.32 -25.36 -11.97
CA SER A 317 -16.75 -25.91 -10.68
C SER A 317 -15.81 -25.63 -9.52
N HIS A 318 -14.58 -25.21 -9.81
CA HIS A 318 -13.57 -24.84 -8.82
C HIS A 318 -13.70 -23.38 -8.34
N VAL A 319 -14.55 -22.57 -8.97
CA VAL A 319 -14.78 -21.18 -8.56
C VAL A 319 -15.70 -21.17 -7.34
N ASP A 320 -15.20 -20.64 -6.23
CA ASP A 320 -15.95 -20.49 -5.00
C ASP A 320 -16.88 -19.27 -5.05
N ASN A 321 -18.15 -19.45 -4.72
CA ASN A 321 -19.19 -18.44 -4.85
C ASN A 321 -18.90 -17.20 -4.00
N GLN A 322 -18.44 -17.38 -2.75
CA GLN A 322 -18.13 -16.27 -1.85
C GLN A 322 -16.87 -15.52 -2.31
N ALA A 323 -15.85 -16.25 -2.75
CA ALA A 323 -14.65 -15.65 -3.32
C ALA A 323 -14.96 -14.86 -4.61
N LEU A 324 -15.87 -15.35 -5.45
CA LEU A 324 -16.32 -14.62 -6.65
C LEU A 324 -17.08 -13.35 -6.28
N ALA A 325 -18.01 -13.40 -5.33
CA ALA A 325 -18.72 -12.21 -4.85
C ALA A 325 -17.74 -11.14 -4.35
N LYS A 326 -16.75 -11.54 -3.54
CA LYS A 326 -15.69 -10.64 -3.09
C LYS A 326 -14.82 -10.11 -4.23
N LEU A 327 -14.51 -10.93 -5.24
CA LEU A 327 -13.80 -10.45 -6.42
C LEU A 327 -14.60 -9.38 -7.16
N LEU A 328 -15.91 -9.58 -7.33
CA LEU A 328 -16.80 -8.61 -7.95
C LEU A 328 -16.90 -7.31 -7.14
N GLU A 329 -16.95 -7.38 -5.81
CA GLU A 329 -16.82 -6.19 -4.95
C GLU A 329 -15.55 -5.39 -5.32
N PHE A 330 -14.39 -6.04 -5.42
CA PHE A 330 -13.16 -5.36 -5.81
C PHE A 330 -13.21 -4.80 -7.23
N ILE A 331 -13.78 -5.54 -8.19
CA ILE A 331 -13.90 -5.11 -9.58
C ILE A 331 -14.77 -3.85 -9.69
N TYR A 332 -15.89 -3.79 -8.96
CA TYR A 332 -16.81 -2.67 -9.05
C TYR A 332 -16.36 -1.48 -8.18
N LEU A 333 -16.00 -1.75 -6.92
CA LEU A 333 -15.69 -0.71 -5.95
C LEU A 333 -14.22 -0.27 -5.96
N GLY A 334 -13.31 -1.09 -6.51
CA GLY A 334 -11.85 -0.89 -6.43
C GLY A 334 -11.25 -1.33 -5.09
N TYR A 335 -12.07 -1.79 -4.15
CA TYR A 335 -11.68 -2.32 -2.84
C TYR A 335 -12.73 -3.30 -2.31
N LEU A 336 -12.36 -4.11 -1.32
CA LEU A 336 -13.24 -5.05 -0.64
C LEU A 336 -12.86 -5.19 0.84
N HIS A 337 -13.77 -5.77 1.62
CA HIS A 337 -13.51 -6.27 2.97
C HIS A 337 -13.72 -7.79 3.00
N ALA A 338 -12.69 -8.55 3.42
CA ALA A 338 -12.72 -10.00 3.50
C ALA A 338 -11.94 -10.50 4.72
N GLY A 339 -12.55 -11.42 5.47
CA GLY A 339 -11.89 -12.15 6.56
C GLY A 339 -10.93 -13.23 6.04
N ASP A 340 -10.05 -13.70 6.93
CA ASP A 340 -9.00 -14.67 6.63
C ASP A 340 -9.52 -15.97 6.00
N GLU A 341 -10.77 -16.36 6.29
CA GLU A 341 -11.45 -17.53 5.74
C GLU A 341 -11.62 -17.47 4.21
N HIS A 342 -11.77 -16.28 3.65
CA HIS A 342 -11.95 -16.07 2.20
C HIS A 342 -10.63 -15.81 1.46
N VAL A 343 -9.60 -15.29 2.15
CA VAL A 343 -8.36 -14.77 1.55
C VAL A 343 -7.66 -15.80 0.65
N LYS A 344 -7.56 -17.07 1.09
CA LYS A 344 -6.84 -18.11 0.32
C LYS A 344 -7.50 -18.35 -1.04
N LYS A 345 -8.84 -18.52 -1.06
CA LYS A 345 -9.60 -18.79 -2.28
C LYS A 345 -9.65 -17.56 -3.18
N LEU A 346 -9.89 -16.39 -2.61
CA LEU A 346 -9.90 -15.12 -3.32
C LEU A 346 -8.55 -14.81 -3.97
N LYS A 347 -7.43 -15.12 -3.30
CA LYS A 347 -6.08 -14.93 -3.85
C LYS A 347 -5.80 -15.83 -5.05
N ILE A 348 -6.28 -17.09 -5.03
CA ILE A 348 -6.16 -18.00 -6.17
C ILE A 348 -6.95 -17.42 -7.34
N LEU A 349 -8.20 -17.00 -7.11
CA LEU A 349 -9.06 -16.43 -8.12
C LEU A 349 -8.48 -15.12 -8.71
N ALA A 350 -8.00 -14.21 -7.87
CA ALA A 350 -7.37 -12.97 -8.30
C ALA A 350 -6.13 -13.21 -9.20
N LYS A 351 -5.36 -14.28 -8.94
CA LYS A 351 -4.24 -14.68 -9.81
C LYS A 351 -4.72 -15.18 -11.17
N HIS A 352 -5.76 -16.01 -11.20
CA HIS A 352 -6.37 -16.48 -12.46
C HIS A 352 -6.94 -15.33 -13.28
N CYS A 353 -7.52 -14.33 -12.61
CA CYS A 353 -8.02 -13.11 -13.23
C CYS A 353 -6.95 -12.07 -13.55
N SER A 354 -5.66 -12.39 -13.37
CA SER A 354 -4.54 -11.47 -13.60
C SER A 354 -4.58 -10.15 -12.77
N LEU A 355 -5.33 -10.13 -11.67
CA LEU A 355 -5.44 -9.00 -10.74
C LEU A 355 -4.25 -8.98 -9.76
N GLN A 356 -3.05 -8.70 -10.29
CA GLN A 356 -1.80 -8.67 -9.52
C GLN A 356 -1.81 -7.73 -8.30
N PRO A 357 -2.40 -6.52 -8.35
CA PRO A 357 -2.51 -5.64 -7.19
C PRO A 357 -3.23 -6.32 -6.02
N LEU A 358 -4.42 -6.89 -6.29
CA LEU A 358 -5.23 -7.60 -5.29
C LEU A 358 -4.50 -8.84 -4.76
N SER A 359 -3.92 -9.65 -5.63
CA SER A 359 -3.12 -10.84 -5.26
C SER A 359 -1.94 -10.50 -4.34
N THR A 360 -1.32 -9.33 -4.56
CA THR A 360 -0.21 -8.82 -3.74
C THR A 360 -0.68 -8.43 -2.34
N MET A 361 -1.79 -7.68 -2.24
CA MET A 361 -2.38 -7.27 -0.96
C MET A 361 -2.91 -8.45 -0.16
N LEU A 362 -3.64 -9.38 -0.79
CA LEU A 362 -4.09 -10.64 -0.17
C LEU A 362 -2.92 -11.52 0.27
N GLY A 363 -1.77 -11.38 -0.38
CA GLY A 363 -0.54 -12.04 0.02
C GLY A 363 0.23 -11.35 1.14
N LYS A 364 -0.26 -10.22 1.65
CA LYS A 364 0.44 -9.35 2.61
C LYS A 364 1.91 -9.14 2.21
N ARG A 365 2.14 -8.95 0.90
CA ARG A 365 3.47 -8.66 0.33
C ARG A 365 3.77 -7.17 0.42
N ARG A 366 4.99 -6.86 0.88
CA ARG A 366 5.44 -5.47 1.06
C ARG A 366 5.34 -4.67 -0.24
N PRO A 367 4.92 -3.40 -0.19
CA PRO A 367 5.00 -2.51 -1.33
C PRO A 367 6.46 -2.40 -1.82
N LYS A 368 6.64 -2.37 -3.14
CA LYS A 368 7.94 -2.03 -3.73
C LYS A 368 7.96 -0.56 -4.08
N VAL A 369 9.07 0.12 -3.82
CA VAL A 369 9.24 1.51 -4.24
C VAL A 369 9.13 1.61 -5.75
N GLY A 370 8.37 2.61 -6.23
CA GLY A 370 8.12 2.82 -7.66
C GLY A 370 7.12 1.85 -8.29
N HIS A 371 6.35 1.10 -7.49
CA HIS A 371 5.26 0.29 -8.04
C HIS A 371 4.24 1.17 -8.76
N SER A 372 3.75 0.77 -9.93
CA SER A 372 2.71 1.57 -10.59
C SER A 372 1.41 1.53 -9.79
N PHE A 373 0.63 2.61 -9.89
CA PHE A 373 -0.74 2.58 -9.38
C PHE A 373 -1.57 1.63 -10.24
N PRO A 374 -2.44 0.80 -9.64
CA PRO A 374 -3.30 -0.06 -10.43
C PRO A 374 -4.33 0.79 -11.15
N HIS A 375 -4.38 0.67 -12.48
CA HIS A 375 -5.45 1.25 -13.28
C HIS A 375 -6.67 0.33 -13.12
N LEU A 376 -7.52 0.62 -12.12
CA LEU A 376 -8.79 -0.05 -11.88
C LEU A 376 -9.94 0.79 -12.41
#